data_AF-A0A956DQR8-F1
#
_entry.id   AF-A0A956DQR8-F1
#
_cell.length_a   1.000
_cell.length_b   1.000
_cell.length_c   1.000
_cell.angle_alpha   90.00
_cell.angle_beta   90.00
_cell.angle_gamma   90.00
#
_symmetry.space_group_name_H-M   'P 1'
#
loop_
_entity.id
_entity.type
_entity.pdbx_description
1 polymer ?
#
loop_
_entity_poly.entity_id
_entity_poly.type
_entity_poly.pdbx_seq_one_letter_code
_entity_poly.pdbx_strand_id
1 'polypeptide(L)'
;MAEDLEATATLTKGAGEREGEGEARGAMLYVVLRAGRPSAGASRHRLTGEARLGRGSRFRAEREGDRLSLKLADAAVSSAHAALVPSGAGHRLVDLGSKNGTELDGARVTEAPLHDGALIGVGGSLLLYRNPTRLGEDRDSVEGAEPRGLLTLVPSLEASWDKLRRVAASTQTVVLGGESGTGKEVTARAIHALSGRRGRLVAVNCGALPDSLIESQLFGHERGAFSGADEARDGLVQAADGGTLFLDEIG
;
A
#
# COMPACT_ATOMS: atom_id res chain seq x y z
N MET A 1 -28.39 -18.09 25.31
CA MET A 1 -29.08 -17.03 24.55
C MET A 1 -28.07 -16.45 23.59
N ALA A 2 -27.93 -17.13 22.46
CA ALA A 2 -26.99 -16.85 21.39
C ALA A 2 -27.71 -17.29 20.13
N GLU A 3 -28.07 -16.34 19.29
CA GLU A 3 -28.71 -16.41 17.96
C GLU A 3 -28.74 -14.93 17.51
N ASP A 4 -28.47 -14.49 16.29
CA ASP A 4 -27.90 -15.07 15.09
C ASP A 4 -27.57 -13.83 14.23
N LEU A 5 -26.32 -13.66 13.78
CA LEU A 5 -25.91 -12.57 12.88
C LEU A 5 -25.98 -13.12 11.44
N GLU A 6 -27.14 -13.01 10.83
CA GLU A 6 -27.36 -13.37 9.43
C GLU A 6 -26.59 -12.46 8.46
N ALA A 7 -25.63 -13.09 7.79
CA ALA A 7 -25.39 -13.03 6.35
C ALA A 7 -25.82 -11.76 5.58
N THR A 8 -24.84 -10.94 5.20
CA THR A 8 -24.92 -10.11 3.99
C THR A 8 -23.87 -10.56 2.99
N ALA A 9 -24.24 -11.58 2.22
CA ALA A 9 -23.51 -12.03 1.04
C ALA A 9 -24.36 -11.72 -0.20
N THR A 10 -23.91 -10.75 -1.01
CA THR A 10 -24.44 -10.59 -2.37
C THR A 10 -23.27 -10.57 -3.35
N LEU A 11 -22.90 -11.78 -3.80
CA LEU A 11 -22.02 -12.02 -4.94
C LEU A 11 -22.88 -12.58 -6.07
N THR A 12 -23.11 -11.79 -7.12
CA THR A 12 -23.66 -12.28 -8.37
C THR A 12 -22.60 -13.17 -9.04
N LYS A 13 -22.72 -14.49 -8.86
CA LYS A 13 -21.98 -15.50 -9.63
C LYS A 13 -22.42 -15.44 -11.09
N GLY A 14 -21.56 -14.91 -11.95
CA GLY A 14 -21.71 -14.95 -13.40
C GLY A 14 -20.47 -15.57 -14.05
N ALA A 15 -20.62 -16.83 -14.50
CA ALA A 15 -19.86 -17.51 -15.54
C ALA A 15 -18.31 -17.54 -15.47
N GLY A 16 -17.79 -18.68 -14.99
CA GLY A 16 -16.66 -19.38 -15.60
C GLY A 16 -15.34 -18.61 -15.74
N GLU A 17 -14.69 -18.27 -14.63
CA GLU A 17 -13.26 -17.98 -14.65
C GLU A 17 -12.52 -19.31 -14.81
N ARG A 18 -12.08 -19.56 -16.04
CA ARG A 18 -11.03 -20.53 -16.36
C ARG A 18 -9.86 -20.27 -15.41
N GLU A 19 -9.37 -21.32 -14.76
CA GLU A 19 -8.08 -21.30 -14.05
C GLU A 19 -7.01 -20.80 -15.04
N GLY A 20 -6.69 -19.52 -14.91
CA GLY A 20 -5.73 -18.83 -15.74
C GLY A 20 -4.32 -19.27 -15.36
N GLU A 21 -3.68 -19.93 -16.30
CA GLU A 21 -2.25 -20.24 -16.32
C GLU A 21 -1.40 -19.00 -15.96
N GLY A 22 -0.46 -19.16 -15.00
CA GLY A 22 0.65 -18.23 -14.80
C GLY A 22 0.78 -17.50 -13.45
N GLU A 23 0.54 -18.14 -12.30
CA GLU A 23 0.88 -17.52 -11.00
C GLU A 23 2.42 -17.42 -10.82
N ALA A 24 2.96 -16.20 -10.89
CA ALA A 24 4.38 -15.96 -10.74
C ALA A 24 4.82 -16.11 -9.27
N ARG A 25 5.53 -17.20 -8.96
CA ARG A 25 6.29 -17.33 -7.71
C ARG A 25 7.50 -16.40 -7.76
N GLY A 26 7.73 -15.59 -6.73
CA GLY A 26 8.88 -14.68 -6.72
C GLY A 26 9.20 -14.15 -5.33
N ALA A 27 10.49 -14.03 -5.03
CA ALA A 27 10.95 -13.42 -3.79
C ALA A 27 10.84 -11.88 -3.88
N MET A 28 10.68 -11.24 -2.73
CA MET A 28 10.57 -9.79 -2.58
C MET A 28 11.59 -9.30 -1.56
N LEU A 29 12.16 -8.14 -1.83
CA LEU A 29 13.04 -7.42 -0.93
C LEU A 29 12.39 -6.10 -0.53
N TYR A 30 12.16 -5.92 0.76
CA TYR A 30 11.62 -4.69 1.32
C TYR A 30 12.75 -3.87 1.93
N VAL A 31 12.82 -2.59 1.62
CA VAL A 31 13.68 -1.64 2.34
C VAL A 31 12.81 -1.02 3.43
N VAL A 32 12.90 -1.56 4.64
CA VAL A 32 11.99 -1.20 5.75
C VAL A 32 12.49 0.01 6.54
N LEU A 33 13.80 0.21 6.60
CA LEU A 33 14.42 1.37 7.25
C LEU A 33 15.58 1.90 6.41
N ARG A 34 15.61 3.22 6.21
CA ARG A 34 16.69 3.93 5.50
C ARG A 34 17.40 4.86 6.46
N ALA A 35 18.65 4.56 6.84
CA ALA A 35 19.36 5.34 7.86
C ALA A 35 19.45 6.85 7.55
N GLY A 36 19.72 7.22 6.29
CA GLY A 36 19.80 8.63 5.90
C GLY A 36 18.47 9.37 5.90
N ARG A 37 17.33 8.66 5.93
CA ARG A 37 15.98 9.21 6.05
C ARG A 37 15.02 8.22 6.75
N PRO A 38 15.11 8.06 8.08
CA PRO A 38 14.35 7.02 8.80
C PRO A 38 12.84 7.19 8.71
N SER A 39 12.37 8.44 8.60
CA SER A 39 10.95 8.78 8.45
C SER A 39 10.39 8.57 7.04
N ALA A 40 11.24 8.25 6.07
CA ALA A 40 10.80 8.05 4.71
C ALA A 40 10.26 6.63 4.55
N GLY A 41 9.05 6.48 3.99
CA GLY A 41 8.33 5.21 3.92
C GLY A 41 9.13 4.05 3.30
N ALA A 42 8.75 2.82 3.62
CA ALA A 42 9.39 1.63 3.09
C ALA A 42 9.16 1.47 1.57
N SER A 43 10.03 0.73 0.91
CA SER A 43 9.86 0.34 -0.50
C SER A 43 9.97 -1.16 -0.66
N ARG A 44 9.44 -1.70 -1.74
CA ARG A 44 9.44 -3.13 -2.04
C ARG A 44 9.88 -3.38 -3.48
N HIS A 45 10.74 -4.38 -3.66
CA HIS A 45 11.34 -4.71 -4.94
C HIS A 45 11.24 -6.20 -5.21
N ARG A 46 10.87 -6.57 -6.43
CA ARG A 46 10.80 -7.97 -6.83
C ARG A 46 12.21 -8.51 -7.09
N LEU A 47 12.48 -9.73 -6.64
CA LEU A 47 13.72 -10.44 -6.90
C LEU A 47 13.49 -11.49 -7.98
N THR A 48 13.89 -11.14 -9.20
CA THR A 48 13.87 -12.01 -10.38
C THR A 48 15.23 -12.68 -10.65
N GLY A 49 16.28 -12.20 -9.98
CA GLY A 49 17.67 -12.58 -10.18
C GLY A 49 18.53 -12.00 -9.06
N GLU A 50 19.75 -11.57 -9.38
CA GLU A 50 20.64 -10.94 -8.38
C GLU A 50 20.15 -9.55 -7.94
N ALA A 51 20.21 -9.26 -6.64
CA ALA A 51 20.10 -7.89 -6.14
C ALA A 51 21.39 -7.41 -5.49
N ARG A 52 21.88 -6.23 -5.87
CA ARG A 52 23.08 -5.60 -5.29
C ARG A 52 22.71 -4.44 -4.38
N LEU A 53 23.31 -4.44 -3.20
CA LEU A 53 23.20 -3.38 -2.21
C LEU A 53 24.50 -2.58 -2.17
N GLY A 54 24.38 -1.26 -2.23
CA GLY A 54 25.54 -0.39 -2.13
C GLY A 54 25.19 1.04 -1.75
N ARG A 55 26.20 1.84 -1.44
CA ARG A 55 26.03 3.24 -1.07
C ARG A 55 25.74 4.13 -2.28
N GLY A 56 24.87 5.11 -2.09
CA GLY A 56 24.63 6.23 -2.99
C GLY A 56 24.42 7.53 -2.24
N SER A 57 24.34 8.65 -2.96
CA SER A 57 24.04 9.97 -2.38
C SER A 57 22.56 10.14 -2.00
N ARG A 58 21.69 9.32 -2.60
CA ARG A 58 20.26 9.24 -2.31
C ARG A 58 19.79 7.80 -2.49
N PHE A 59 18.62 7.48 -1.95
CA PHE A 59 17.97 6.21 -2.27
C PHE A 59 17.66 6.13 -3.77
N ARG A 60 18.11 5.05 -4.43
CA ARG A 60 17.67 4.68 -5.78
C ARG A 60 17.51 3.17 -5.87
N ALA A 61 16.50 2.75 -6.62
CA ALA A 61 16.35 1.39 -7.09
C ALA A 61 16.35 1.42 -8.62
N GLU A 62 17.23 0.65 -9.24
CA GLU A 62 17.39 0.59 -10.69
C GLU A 62 17.40 -0.87 -11.12
N ARG A 63 16.75 -1.19 -12.24
CA ARG A 63 16.62 -2.54 -12.77
C ARG A 63 17.25 -2.61 -14.15
N GLU A 64 18.04 -3.64 -14.38
CA GLU A 64 18.66 -3.96 -15.67
C GLU A 64 18.47 -5.46 -15.92
N GLY A 65 17.51 -5.81 -16.77
CA GLY A 65 17.08 -7.19 -16.94
C GLY A 65 16.52 -7.77 -15.64
N ASP A 66 17.08 -8.90 -15.20
CA ASP A 66 16.72 -9.59 -13.95
C ASP A 66 17.44 -9.04 -12.71
N ARG A 67 18.44 -8.16 -12.90
CA ARG A 67 19.27 -7.60 -11.84
C ARG A 67 18.67 -6.33 -11.25
N LEU A 68 18.61 -6.30 -9.92
CA LEU A 68 18.22 -5.12 -9.13
C LEU A 68 19.48 -4.47 -8.52
N SER A 69 19.58 -3.14 -8.60
CA SER A 69 20.61 -2.36 -7.92
C SER A 69 19.94 -1.36 -6.96
N LEU A 70 20.17 -1.56 -5.66
CA LEU A 70 19.72 -0.65 -4.60
C LEU A 70 20.89 0.21 -4.10
N LYS A 71 20.76 1.52 -4.29
CA LYS A 71 21.67 2.53 -3.74
C LYS A 71 21.06 3.13 -2.49
N LEU A 72 21.72 2.93 -1.34
CA LEU A 72 21.28 3.40 -0.02
C LEU A 72 22.02 4.68 0.35
N ALA A 73 21.28 5.68 0.83
CA ALA A 73 21.83 6.93 1.34
C ALA A 73 22.30 6.76 2.78
N ASP A 74 23.40 6.01 2.96
CA ASP A 74 23.92 5.63 4.27
C ASP A 74 25.44 5.60 4.21
N ALA A 75 26.10 6.42 5.04
CA ALA A 75 27.55 6.53 5.06
C ALA A 75 28.25 5.26 5.58
N ALA A 76 27.56 4.44 6.37
CA ALA A 76 28.08 3.17 6.86
C ALA A 76 27.98 2.05 5.81
N VAL A 77 27.23 2.25 4.73
CA VAL A 77 27.15 1.30 3.62
C VAL A 77 28.35 1.46 2.70
N SER A 78 28.87 0.35 2.18
CA SER A 78 30.00 0.33 1.23
C SER A 78 29.47 0.49 -0.21
N SER A 79 30.27 0.99 -1.16
CA SER A 79 29.82 1.18 -2.56
C SER A 79 29.34 -0.10 -3.22
N ALA A 80 30.01 -1.22 -2.93
CA ALA A 80 29.53 -2.58 -3.04
C ALA A 80 29.54 -3.15 -1.63
N HIS A 81 28.38 -3.46 -1.07
CA HIS A 81 28.26 -3.87 0.34
C HIS A 81 27.82 -5.32 0.45
N ALA A 82 26.69 -5.67 -0.16
CA ALA A 82 26.16 -7.02 -0.15
C ALA A 82 25.44 -7.33 -1.45
N ALA A 83 25.27 -8.62 -1.74
CA ALA A 83 24.43 -9.12 -2.81
C ALA A 83 23.49 -10.20 -2.30
N LEU A 84 22.28 -10.23 -2.86
CA LEU A 84 21.38 -11.37 -2.77
C LEU A 84 21.49 -12.12 -4.09
N VAL A 85 22.06 -13.31 -4.04
CA VAL A 85 22.33 -14.14 -5.22
C VAL A 85 21.32 -15.29 -5.27
N PRO A 86 20.71 -15.60 -6.42
CA PRO A 86 19.81 -16.75 -6.55
C PRO A 86 20.47 -18.05 -6.08
N SER A 87 19.75 -18.83 -5.27
CA SER A 87 20.23 -20.11 -4.72
C SER A 87 19.05 -21.05 -4.52
N GLY A 88 18.87 -22.01 -5.45
CA GLY A 88 17.74 -22.92 -5.46
C GLY A 88 16.41 -22.18 -5.68
N ALA A 89 15.42 -22.41 -4.81
CA ALA A 89 14.12 -21.73 -4.86
C ALA A 89 14.09 -20.36 -4.14
N GLY A 90 15.24 -19.86 -3.69
CA GLY A 90 15.35 -18.61 -2.95
C GLY A 90 16.65 -17.87 -3.27
N HIS A 91 17.17 -17.14 -2.29
CA HIS A 91 18.38 -16.34 -2.42
C HIS A 91 19.35 -16.64 -1.29
N ARG A 92 20.60 -16.26 -1.50
CA ARG A 92 21.67 -16.28 -0.52
C ARG A 92 22.21 -14.87 -0.38
N LEU A 93 22.42 -14.45 0.85
CA LEU A 93 23.08 -13.18 1.16
C LEU A 93 24.59 -13.39 1.14
N VAL A 94 25.31 -12.48 0.47
CA VAL A 94 26.76 -12.49 0.34
C VAL A 94 27.28 -11.09 0.66
N ASP A 95 28.18 -10.97 1.64
CA ASP A 95 28.93 -9.74 1.88
C ASP A 95 30.02 -9.58 0.81
N LEU A 96 30.14 -8.37 0.24
CA LEU A 96 31.07 -8.08 -0.86
C LEU A 96 32.39 -7.46 -0.38
N GLY A 97 32.82 -7.79 0.83
CA GLY A 97 34.00 -7.19 1.47
C GLY A 97 33.69 -5.82 2.05
N SER A 98 32.51 -5.68 2.68
CA SER A 98 32.08 -4.40 3.23
C SER A 98 32.90 -4.00 4.45
N LYS A 99 33.12 -2.69 4.63
CA LYS A 99 33.91 -2.18 5.77
C LYS A 99 33.25 -2.42 7.13
N ASN A 100 31.91 -2.37 7.16
CA ASN A 100 31.12 -2.45 8.38
C ASN A 100 30.38 -3.78 8.53
N GLY A 101 30.66 -4.76 7.67
CA GLY A 101 30.00 -6.06 7.62
C GLY A 101 28.53 -6.01 7.21
N THR A 102 28.02 -7.18 6.85
CA THR A 102 26.61 -7.43 6.57
C THR A 102 26.03 -8.30 7.69
N GLU A 103 24.81 -8.00 8.11
CA GLU A 103 24.11 -8.73 9.17
C GLU A 103 22.88 -9.46 8.61
N LEU A 104 22.63 -10.66 9.14
CA LEU A 104 21.44 -11.47 8.91
C LEU A 104 20.85 -11.83 10.28
N ASP A 105 19.61 -11.40 10.53
CA ASP A 105 18.89 -11.59 11.80
C ASP A 105 19.71 -11.16 13.03
N GLY A 106 20.48 -10.07 12.86
CA GLY A 106 21.34 -9.48 13.90
C GLY A 106 22.71 -10.14 14.06
N ALA A 107 23.02 -11.20 13.32
CA ALA A 107 24.33 -11.83 13.32
C ALA A 107 25.13 -11.44 12.07
N ARG A 108 26.43 -11.16 12.23
CA ARG A 108 27.32 -10.87 11.10
C ARG A 108 27.55 -12.11 10.26
N VAL A 109 27.40 -11.98 8.95
CA VAL A 109 27.61 -13.06 7.99
C VAL A 109 28.48 -12.58 6.83
N THR A 110 29.34 -13.47 6.36
CA THR A 110 30.01 -13.30 5.06
C THR A 110 29.16 -13.91 3.94
N GLU A 111 28.47 -15.02 4.23
CA GLU A 111 27.59 -15.71 3.30
C GLU A 111 26.58 -16.57 4.06
N ALA A 112 25.28 -16.47 3.72
CA ALA A 112 24.23 -17.29 4.36
C ALA A 112 22.97 -17.42 3.47
N PRO A 113 22.30 -18.60 3.45
CA PRO A 113 21.01 -18.74 2.76
C PRO A 113 19.93 -17.89 3.43
N LEU A 114 19.05 -17.29 2.63
CA LEU A 114 17.93 -16.48 3.14
C LEU A 114 16.68 -17.33 3.30
N HIS A 115 16.09 -17.28 4.49
CA HIS A 115 14.76 -17.83 4.76
C HIS A 115 13.68 -16.74 4.62
N ASP A 116 12.42 -17.15 4.43
CA ASP A 116 11.30 -16.20 4.45
C ASP A 116 11.26 -15.45 5.79
N GLY A 117 11.16 -14.12 5.74
CA GLY A 117 11.18 -13.28 6.93
C GLY A 117 12.57 -12.85 7.42
N ALA A 118 13.65 -13.23 6.72
CA ALA A 118 15.01 -12.85 7.07
C ALA A 118 15.21 -11.32 7.07
N LEU A 119 15.80 -10.79 8.15
CA LEU A 119 16.15 -9.39 8.30
C LEU A 119 17.62 -9.16 7.95
N ILE A 120 17.86 -8.30 6.98
CA ILE A 120 19.20 -7.97 6.46
C ILE A 120 19.60 -6.58 6.95
N GLY A 121 20.72 -6.51 7.65
CA GLY A 121 21.33 -5.25 8.10
C GLY A 121 22.51 -4.86 7.23
N VAL A 122 22.51 -3.63 6.72
CA VAL A 122 23.64 -3.03 6.00
C VAL A 122 23.81 -1.58 6.45
N GLY A 123 24.93 -1.27 7.12
CA GLY A 123 25.10 0.03 7.79
C GLY A 123 24.02 0.23 8.86
N GLY A 124 23.29 1.36 8.81
CA GLY A 124 22.12 1.60 9.64
C GLY A 124 20.78 1.30 8.95
N SER A 125 20.81 0.70 7.76
CA SER A 125 19.62 0.40 6.95
C SER A 125 19.20 -1.05 7.15
N LEU A 126 17.88 -1.28 7.19
CA LEU A 126 17.30 -2.60 7.37
C LEU A 126 16.44 -2.98 6.16
N LEU A 127 16.61 -4.22 5.72
CA LEU A 127 15.83 -4.81 4.64
C LEU A 127 15.20 -6.13 5.11
N LEU A 128 14.01 -6.44 4.61
CA LEU A 128 13.30 -7.69 4.89
C LEU A 128 13.20 -8.51 3.61
N TYR A 129 13.65 -9.76 3.66
CA TYR A 129 13.49 -10.70 2.56
C TYR A 129 12.23 -11.54 2.77
N ARG A 130 11.38 -11.62 1.75
CA ARG A 130 10.23 -12.53 1.72
C ARG A 130 10.31 -13.43 0.49
N ASN A 131 9.94 -14.68 0.64
CA ASN A 131 9.80 -15.62 -0.47
C ASN A 131 8.38 -16.21 -0.51
N PRO A 132 7.37 -15.38 -0.83
CA PRO A 132 5.98 -15.80 -0.80
C PRO A 132 5.72 -16.91 -1.84
N THR A 133 4.94 -17.90 -1.42
CA THR A 133 4.58 -19.06 -2.25
C THR A 133 3.59 -18.72 -3.36
N ARG A 134 2.90 -17.58 -3.29
CA ARG A 134 2.00 -17.04 -4.33
C ARG A 134 2.01 -15.51 -4.30
N LEU A 135 2.35 -14.89 -5.42
CA LEU A 135 2.11 -13.47 -5.67
C LEU A 135 1.25 -13.38 -6.94
N GLY A 136 0.27 -12.47 -6.94
CA GLY A 136 -0.37 -12.03 -8.18
C GLY A 136 0.59 -11.20 -9.04
N GLU A 137 0.08 -10.43 -9.99
CA GLU A 137 0.83 -9.39 -10.70
C GLU A 137 1.25 -8.25 -9.74
N ASP A 138 2.15 -8.55 -8.80
CA ASP A 138 2.72 -7.63 -7.80
C ASP A 138 3.64 -6.60 -8.50
N ARG A 139 3.46 -5.32 -8.18
CA ARG A 139 4.18 -4.19 -8.78
C ARG A 139 5.43 -3.84 -7.98
N ASP A 140 6.56 -3.76 -8.67
CA ASP A 140 7.80 -3.28 -8.08
C ASP A 140 7.70 -1.78 -7.78
N SER A 141 8.23 -1.31 -6.64
CA SER A 141 8.33 0.13 -6.35
C SER A 141 9.19 0.92 -7.35
N VAL A 142 9.94 0.23 -8.22
CA VAL A 142 10.61 0.84 -9.38
C VAL A 142 9.61 1.28 -10.48
N GLU A 143 8.42 0.69 -10.54
CA GLU A 143 7.50 0.78 -11.69
C GLU A 143 6.34 1.78 -11.54
N GLY A 144 6.18 2.48 -10.40
CA GLY A 144 5.09 3.44 -10.28
C GLY A 144 5.05 4.32 -9.02
N ALA A 145 4.61 5.56 -9.21
CA ALA A 145 4.17 6.46 -8.16
C ALA A 145 2.69 6.15 -7.84
N GLU A 146 2.45 5.14 -7.00
CA GLU A 146 1.10 4.85 -6.52
C GLU A 146 0.55 6.04 -5.72
N PRO A 147 -0.78 6.27 -5.70
CA PRO A 147 -1.39 7.20 -4.75
C PRO A 147 -0.93 6.82 -3.36
N ARG A 148 -0.43 7.78 -2.56
CA ARG A 148 0.17 7.52 -1.23
C ARG A 148 -0.69 6.64 -0.32
N GLY A 149 -2.01 6.60 -0.53
CA GLY A 149 -2.92 5.78 0.26
C GLY A 149 -3.00 4.30 -0.10
N LEU A 150 -2.37 3.88 -1.19
CA LEU A 150 -2.18 2.48 -1.55
C LEU A 150 -0.70 2.11 -1.44
N LEU A 151 -0.03 2.54 -0.38
CA LEU A 151 1.30 2.03 -0.03
C LEU A 151 1.12 0.98 1.07
N THR A 152 1.67 -0.21 0.85
CA THR A 152 1.57 -1.35 1.77
C THR A 152 2.83 -2.18 1.66
N LEU A 153 3.17 -2.83 2.76
CA LEU A 153 4.19 -3.85 2.81
C LEU A 153 3.60 -5.26 2.80
N VAL A 154 2.27 -5.37 2.71
CA VAL A 154 1.52 -6.63 2.75
C VAL A 154 1.14 -7.06 1.32
N PRO A 155 1.78 -8.09 0.73
CA PRO A 155 1.52 -8.51 -0.65
C PRO A 155 0.06 -8.85 -0.95
N SER A 156 -0.64 -9.49 0.00
CA SER A 156 -2.05 -9.85 -0.16
C SER A 156 -2.97 -8.64 -0.23
N LEU A 157 -2.64 -7.55 0.49
CA LEU A 157 -3.40 -6.30 0.42
C LEU A 157 -3.18 -5.63 -0.94
N GLU A 158 -1.97 -5.68 -1.50
CA GLU A 158 -1.73 -5.17 -2.84
C GLU A 158 -2.47 -5.96 -3.91
N ALA A 159 -2.48 -7.29 -3.85
CA ALA A 159 -3.25 -8.09 -4.79
C ALA A 159 -4.74 -7.65 -4.80
N SER A 160 -5.24 -7.17 -3.66
CA SER A 160 -6.58 -6.60 -3.54
C SER A 160 -6.72 -5.20 -4.18
N TRP A 161 -5.62 -4.46 -4.40
CA TRP A 161 -5.67 -3.15 -5.04
C TRP A 161 -6.00 -3.20 -6.52
N ASP A 162 -5.72 -4.29 -7.24
CA ASP A 162 -6.19 -4.41 -8.62
C ASP A 162 -7.71 -4.46 -8.69
N LYS A 163 -8.34 -5.13 -7.73
CA LYS A 163 -9.79 -5.06 -7.55
C LYS A 163 -10.23 -3.65 -7.17
N LEU A 164 -9.52 -3.00 -6.25
CA LEU A 164 -9.82 -1.62 -5.83
C LEU A 164 -9.75 -0.64 -7.01
N ARG A 165 -8.77 -0.75 -7.91
CA ARG A 165 -8.65 0.09 -9.12
C ARG A 165 -9.85 -0.08 -10.04
N ARG A 166 -10.29 -1.32 -10.28
CA ARG A 166 -11.49 -1.60 -11.08
C ARG A 166 -12.74 -1.02 -10.43
N VAL A 167 -12.88 -1.17 -9.13
CA VAL A 167 -14.01 -0.61 -8.37
C VAL A 167 -13.96 0.92 -8.33
N ALA A 168 -12.78 1.52 -8.17
CA ALA A 168 -12.58 2.97 -8.13
C ALA A 168 -13.01 3.64 -9.43
N ALA A 169 -12.72 3.02 -10.59
CA ALA A 169 -13.16 3.50 -11.90
C ALA A 169 -14.67 3.29 -12.16
N SER A 170 -15.38 2.56 -11.29
CA SER A 170 -16.81 2.30 -11.43
C SER A 170 -17.67 3.38 -10.75
N THR A 171 -18.99 3.29 -10.95
CA THR A 171 -19.99 4.12 -10.26
C THR A 171 -20.55 3.45 -9.01
N GLN A 172 -20.00 2.31 -8.58
CA GLN A 172 -20.50 1.57 -7.42
C GLN A 172 -20.09 2.25 -6.10
N THR A 173 -20.94 2.10 -5.08
CA THR A 173 -20.64 2.49 -3.71
C THR A 173 -19.58 1.56 -3.12
N VAL A 174 -18.62 2.13 -2.40
CA VAL A 174 -17.53 1.38 -1.75
C VAL A 174 -17.67 1.50 -0.24
N VAL A 175 -17.66 0.37 0.46
CA VAL A 175 -17.60 0.31 1.93
C VAL A 175 -16.17 -0.03 2.33
N LEU A 176 -15.57 0.84 3.17
CA LEU A 176 -14.23 0.63 3.72
C LEU A 176 -14.36 0.13 5.16
N GLY A 177 -14.13 -1.17 5.35
CA GLY A 177 -14.09 -1.79 6.67
C GLY A 177 -12.68 -1.73 7.30
N GLY A 178 -12.63 -1.71 8.63
CA GLY A 178 -11.38 -1.78 9.40
C GLY A 178 -11.49 -1.06 10.74
N GLU A 179 -10.58 -1.36 11.65
CA GLU A 179 -10.48 -0.69 12.96
C GLU A 179 -10.16 0.81 12.82
N SER A 180 -10.33 1.58 13.90
CA SER A 180 -9.89 2.97 13.93
C SER A 180 -8.38 3.08 13.69
N GLY A 181 -7.96 4.11 12.94
CA GLY A 181 -6.54 4.32 12.63
C GLY A 181 -5.95 3.42 11.53
N THR A 182 -6.71 2.52 10.91
CA THR A 182 -6.25 1.66 9.80
C THR A 182 -6.07 2.37 8.46
N GLY A 183 -6.27 3.70 8.40
CA GLY A 183 -6.06 4.50 7.20
C GLY A 183 -7.24 4.49 6.21
N LYS A 184 -8.47 4.34 6.68
CA LYS A 184 -9.69 4.40 5.84
C LYS A 184 -9.80 5.71 5.06
N GLU A 185 -9.55 6.85 5.69
CA GLU A 185 -9.53 8.16 5.00
C GLU A 185 -8.47 8.24 3.89
N VAL A 186 -7.29 7.70 4.18
CA VAL A 186 -6.15 7.67 3.26
C VAL A 186 -6.49 6.78 2.05
N THR A 187 -7.16 5.65 2.28
CA THR A 187 -7.69 4.77 1.23
C THR A 187 -8.79 5.45 0.43
N ALA A 188 -9.73 6.16 1.06
CA ALA A 188 -10.81 6.89 0.37
C ALA A 188 -10.27 7.96 -0.58
N ARG A 189 -9.24 8.70 -0.16
CA ARG A 189 -8.52 9.66 -1.02
C ARG A 189 -7.86 9.00 -2.21
N ALA A 190 -7.28 7.82 -2.03
CA ALA A 190 -6.68 7.06 -3.12
C ALA A 190 -7.73 6.55 -4.12
N ILE A 191 -8.87 6.03 -3.63
CA ILE A 191 -9.99 5.61 -4.48
C ILE A 191 -10.50 6.79 -5.31
N HIS A 192 -10.68 7.96 -4.69
CA HIS A 192 -11.10 9.16 -5.39
C HIS A 192 -10.11 9.53 -6.51
N ALA A 193 -8.80 9.55 -6.22
CA ALA A 193 -7.78 9.83 -7.23
C ALA A 193 -7.79 8.82 -8.38
N LEU A 194 -7.96 7.53 -8.08
CA LEU A 194 -8.01 6.46 -9.09
C LEU A 194 -9.29 6.45 -9.92
N SER A 195 -10.38 7.03 -9.40
CA SER A 195 -11.66 7.07 -10.10
C SER A 195 -11.67 7.96 -11.35
N GLY A 196 -10.69 8.87 -11.48
CA GLY A 196 -10.64 9.86 -12.56
C GLY A 196 -11.74 10.93 -12.48
N ARG A 197 -12.52 10.97 -11.39
CA ARG A 197 -13.56 11.98 -11.17
C ARG A 197 -12.94 13.37 -11.04
N ARG A 198 -13.59 14.37 -11.65
CA ARG A 198 -13.08 15.76 -11.74
C ARG A 198 -13.58 16.65 -10.61
N GLY A 199 -14.70 16.30 -9.99
CA GLY A 199 -15.23 16.98 -8.81
C GLY A 199 -14.41 16.68 -7.56
N ARG A 200 -14.71 17.36 -6.46
CA ARG A 200 -13.94 17.23 -5.21
C ARG A 200 -14.32 15.99 -4.40
N LEU A 201 -13.40 15.54 -3.56
CA LEU A 201 -13.70 14.65 -2.44
C LEU A 201 -14.27 15.48 -1.28
N VAL A 202 -15.52 15.23 -0.92
CA VAL A 202 -16.17 15.78 0.28
C VAL A 202 -16.18 14.70 1.34
N ALA A 203 -15.38 14.88 2.40
CA ALA A 203 -15.37 13.99 3.55
C ALA A 203 -16.31 14.54 4.63
N VAL A 204 -17.15 13.68 5.17
CA VAL A 204 -18.12 14.00 6.22
C VAL A 204 -17.93 13.02 7.36
N ASN A 205 -17.57 13.51 8.54
CA ASN A 205 -17.61 12.69 9.75
C ASN A 205 -19.05 12.70 10.26
N CYS A 206 -19.75 11.56 10.15
CA CYS A 206 -21.14 11.43 10.56
C CYS A 206 -21.32 11.47 12.08
N GLY A 207 -20.34 11.00 12.86
CA GLY A 207 -20.37 11.05 14.33
C GLY A 207 -20.26 12.46 14.92
N ALA A 208 -19.74 13.42 14.15
CA ALA A 208 -19.63 14.82 14.56
C ALA A 208 -20.87 15.68 14.23
N LEU A 209 -21.83 15.15 13.46
CA LEU A 209 -23.03 15.88 13.04
C LEU A 209 -24.18 15.65 14.04
N PRO A 210 -24.85 16.71 14.52
CA PRO A 210 -26.09 16.53 15.28
C PRO A 210 -27.18 15.88 14.41
N ASP A 211 -27.88 14.88 14.96
CA ASP A 211 -28.97 14.15 14.26
C ASP A 211 -30.00 15.10 13.64
N SER A 212 -30.34 16.18 14.35
CA SER A 212 -31.31 17.18 13.90
C SER A 212 -30.88 18.02 12.70
N LEU A 213 -29.59 18.00 12.35
CA LEU A 213 -29.00 18.79 11.27
C LEU A 213 -28.43 17.94 10.14
N ILE A 214 -28.42 16.61 10.26
CA ILE A 214 -27.78 15.74 9.26
C ILE A 214 -28.40 15.92 7.87
N GLU A 215 -29.73 15.99 7.77
CA GLU A 215 -30.44 16.17 6.50
C GLU A 215 -30.14 17.55 5.87
N SER A 216 -30.19 18.61 6.67
CA SER A 216 -29.96 19.98 6.17
C SER A 216 -28.50 20.22 5.77
N GLN A 217 -27.55 19.48 6.34
CA GLN A 217 -26.15 19.50 5.95
C GLN A 217 -25.91 18.66 4.69
N LEU A 218 -26.46 17.45 4.62
CA LEU A 218 -26.26 16.55 3.47
C LEU A 218 -26.92 17.08 2.20
N PHE A 219 -28.17 17.53 2.30
CA PHE A 219 -28.98 17.91 1.14
C PHE A 219 -29.10 19.42 0.95
N GLY A 220 -28.72 20.21 1.95
CA GLY A 220 -28.92 21.65 1.93
C GLY A 220 -30.34 22.04 2.30
N HIS A 221 -30.61 23.33 2.28
CA HIS A 221 -31.95 23.88 2.51
C HIS A 221 -32.10 25.26 1.88
N GLU A 222 -33.35 25.59 1.53
CA GLU A 222 -33.74 26.93 1.13
C GLU A 222 -34.02 27.83 2.33
N ARG A 223 -33.92 29.14 2.12
CA ARG A 223 -34.26 30.13 3.16
C ARG A 223 -35.70 29.93 3.64
N GLY A 224 -35.89 29.81 4.95
CA GLY A 224 -37.20 29.61 5.58
C GLY A 224 -37.70 28.15 5.60
N ALA A 225 -36.86 27.16 5.27
CA ALA A 225 -37.24 25.75 5.34
C ALA A 225 -37.53 25.25 6.78
N PHE A 226 -36.93 25.88 7.80
CA PHE A 226 -37.16 25.61 9.23
C PHE A 226 -36.84 26.86 10.08
N SER A 227 -37.19 26.83 11.37
CA SER A 227 -36.90 27.91 12.32
C SER A 227 -35.38 28.10 12.48
N GLY A 228 -34.85 29.24 12.04
CA GLY A 228 -33.41 29.52 12.00
C GLY A 228 -32.73 29.32 10.64
N ALA A 229 -33.49 28.96 9.60
CA ALA A 229 -33.00 28.91 8.21
C ALA A 229 -32.95 30.32 7.59
N ASP A 230 -32.12 31.20 8.15
CA ASP A 230 -32.03 32.60 7.76
C ASP A 230 -31.42 32.81 6.35
N GLU A 231 -30.63 31.83 5.89
CA GLU A 231 -29.98 31.82 4.58
C GLU A 231 -30.10 30.43 3.93
N ALA A 232 -30.08 30.38 2.59
CA ALA A 232 -30.02 29.11 1.86
C ALA A 232 -28.60 28.53 1.92
N ARG A 233 -28.49 27.20 1.95
CA ARG A 233 -27.20 26.49 1.94
C ARG A 233 -27.23 25.29 1.01
N ASP A 234 -26.20 25.19 0.17
CA ASP A 234 -25.93 23.99 -0.64
C ASP A 234 -25.57 22.80 0.25
N GLY A 235 -26.06 21.61 -0.12
CA GLY A 235 -25.78 20.36 0.59
C GLY A 235 -24.39 19.78 0.31
N LEU A 236 -23.89 18.95 1.22
CA LEU A 236 -22.65 18.20 1.05
C LEU A 236 -22.69 17.21 -0.13
N VAL A 237 -23.88 16.70 -0.48
CA VAL A 237 -24.08 15.87 -1.68
C VAL A 237 -23.86 16.70 -2.94
N GLN A 238 -24.46 17.88 -3.03
CA GLN A 238 -24.29 18.81 -4.16
C GLN A 238 -22.84 19.31 -4.26
N ALA A 239 -22.21 19.57 -3.12
CA ALA A 239 -20.79 19.88 -3.02
C ALA A 239 -19.88 18.79 -3.61
N ALA A 240 -20.30 17.53 -3.54
CA ALA A 240 -19.57 16.38 -4.07
C ALA A 240 -19.89 16.08 -5.55
N ASP A 241 -20.68 16.92 -6.22
CA ASP A 241 -21.08 16.69 -7.61
C ASP A 241 -19.86 16.52 -8.54
N GLY A 242 -19.98 15.52 -9.43
CA GLY A 242 -18.88 15.06 -10.29
C GLY A 242 -17.65 14.51 -9.55
N GLY A 243 -17.70 14.38 -8.23
CA GLY A 243 -16.61 14.06 -7.31
C GLY A 243 -16.89 12.82 -6.45
N THR A 244 -16.62 12.87 -5.16
CA THR A 244 -16.85 11.72 -4.26
C THR A 244 -17.31 12.22 -2.89
N LEU A 245 -18.42 11.68 -2.41
CA LEU A 245 -18.86 11.86 -1.03
C LEU A 245 -18.32 10.69 -0.20
N PHE A 246 -17.47 10.99 0.77
CA PHE A 246 -16.94 10.03 1.72
C PHE A 246 -17.60 10.26 3.07
N LEU A 247 -18.28 9.24 3.57
CA LEU A 247 -18.97 9.28 4.85
C LEU A 247 -18.18 8.42 5.83
N ASP A 248 -17.59 9.05 6.83
CA ASP A 248 -16.82 8.40 7.88
C ASP A 248 -17.68 8.21 9.13
N GLU A 249 -17.35 7.20 9.92
CA GLU A 249 -18.10 6.82 11.13
C GLU A 249 -19.59 6.51 10.86
N ILE A 250 -19.89 5.89 9.72
CA ILE A 250 -21.19 5.25 9.50
C ILE A 250 -21.17 3.87 10.16
N GLY A 251 -21.84 3.73 11.30
CA GLY A 251 -21.99 2.46 12.02
C GLY A 251 -22.60 2.61 13.39
#